data_AF-A0A1G5GSB3-F1
#
_entry.id   AF-A0A1G5GSB3-F1
#
_cell.length_a   1.000
_cell.length_b   1.000
_cell.length_c   1.000
_cell.angle_alpha   90.00
_cell.angle_beta   90.00
_cell.angle_gamma   90.00
#
_symmetry.space_group_name_H-M   'P 1'
#
loop_
_entity.id
_entity.type
_entity.pdbx_description
1 polymer ?
#
loop_
_entity_poly.entity_id
_entity_poly.type
_entity_poly.pdbx_seq_one_letter_code
_entity_poly.pdbx_strand_id
1 'polypeptide(L)'
;MGTRTWFCEAQSLWQKGAVENANKRLRRWLCRDTDTNKLSQEELRQPCAGLNATPRKCLGFRTPAEVFKANLLGRGYRKNKLPRQPLSHLG
;
A
#
# COMPACT_ATOMS: atom_id res chain seq x y z
N MET A 1 0.68 -8.34 -23.62
CA MET A 1 -0.39 -8.17 -22.62
C MET A 1 -1.09 -6.84 -22.90
N GLY A 2 -2.34 -6.87 -23.36
CA GLY A 2 -3.11 -5.67 -23.69
C GLY A 2 -3.75 -5.07 -22.45
N THR A 3 -3.09 -4.08 -21.83
CA THR A 3 -3.62 -3.31 -20.70
C THR A 3 -3.97 -1.90 -21.16
N ARG A 4 -5.11 -1.39 -20.70
CA ARG A 4 -5.47 0.03 -20.89
C ARG A 4 -4.55 0.90 -20.03
N THR A 5 -4.04 1.99 -20.62
CA THR A 5 -3.17 2.95 -19.95
C THR A 5 -3.96 4.22 -19.65
N TRP A 6 -3.74 4.80 -18.47
CA TRP A 6 -4.33 6.08 -18.08
C TRP A 6 -3.24 7.02 -17.56
N PHE A 7 -3.32 8.29 -17.93
CA PHE A 7 -2.42 9.34 -17.47
C PHE A 7 -3.17 10.33 -16.58
N CYS A 8 -2.42 11.06 -15.76
CA CYS A 8 -2.97 12.15 -14.98
C CYS A 8 -2.92 13.44 -15.80
N GLU A 9 -3.91 14.29 -15.59
CA GLU A 9 -3.96 15.65 -16.14
C GLU A 9 -2.76 16.46 -15.67
N ALA A 10 -2.29 17.35 -16.53
CA ALA A 10 -1.19 18.26 -16.20
C ALA A 10 -1.57 19.09 -14.97
N GLN A 11 -0.63 19.26 -14.03
CA GLN A 11 -0.81 20.02 -12.79
C GLN A 11 -1.86 19.46 -11.81
N SER A 12 -2.45 18.29 -12.08
CA SER A 12 -3.43 17.63 -11.19
C SER A 12 -2.79 16.63 -10.24
N LEU A 13 -1.94 17.11 -9.32
CA LEU A 13 -1.24 16.26 -8.34
C LEU A 13 -2.18 15.38 -7.49
N TRP A 14 -3.41 15.84 -7.24
CA TRP A 14 -4.40 15.08 -6.47
C TRP A 14 -4.78 13.74 -7.11
N GLN A 15 -4.70 13.61 -8.44
CA GLN A 15 -4.99 12.34 -9.14
C GLN A 15 -3.98 11.24 -8.80
N LYS A 16 -2.79 11.60 -8.29
CA LYS A 16 -1.75 10.67 -7.84
C LYS A 16 -1.64 10.54 -6.33
N GLY A 17 -2.53 11.16 -5.56
CA GLY A 17 -2.39 11.27 -4.11
C GLY A 17 -2.21 9.92 -3.39
N ALA A 18 -2.88 8.86 -3.85
CA ALA A 18 -2.74 7.52 -3.28
C ALA A 18 -1.34 6.92 -3.52
N VAL A 19 -0.81 7.06 -4.74
CA VAL A 19 0.52 6.58 -5.13
C VAL A 19 1.60 7.35 -4.40
N GLU A 20 1.49 8.68 -4.34
CA GLU A 20 2.45 9.53 -3.64
C GLU A 20 2.50 9.24 -2.14
N ASN A 21 1.35 9.00 -1.51
CA ASN A 21 1.31 8.59 -0.10
C ASN A 21 1.95 7.22 0.14
N ALA A 22 1.77 6.25 -0.77
CA ALA A 22 2.44 4.97 -0.69
C ALA A 22 3.97 5.11 -0.82
N ASN A 23 4.43 5.88 -1.80
CA ASN A 23 5.85 6.15 -2.02
C ASN A 23 6.51 6.86 -0.81
N LYS A 24 5.82 7.85 -0.23
CA LYS A 24 6.28 8.53 1.01
C LYS A 24 6.45 7.56 2.18
N ARG A 25 5.61 6.53 2.29
CA ARG A 25 5.74 5.49 3.34
C ARG A 25 6.89 4.53 3.04
N LEU A 26 7.06 4.11 1.80
CA LEU A 26 8.17 3.25 1.39
C LEU A 26 9.52 3.90 1.71
N ARG A 27 9.68 5.20 1.41
CA ARG A 27 10.91 5.94 1.71
C ARG A 27 11.27 6.04 3.19
N ARG A 28 10.38 5.69 4.12
CA ARG A 28 10.73 5.62 5.56
C ARG A 28 11.58 4.40 5.91
N TRP A 29 11.54 3.38 5.06
CA TRP A 29 12.31 2.13 5.22
C TRP A 29 13.67 2.19 4.52
N LEU A 30 13.92 3.23 3.73
CA LEU A 30 15.16 3.42 2.99
C LEU A 30 15.94 4.58 3.61
N CYS A 31 17.27 4.49 3.60
CA CYS A 31 18.11 5.64 3.94
C CYS A 31 17.83 6.77 2.94
N ARG A 32 17.98 8.01 3.39
CA ARG A 32 17.66 9.19 2.56
C ARG A 32 18.46 9.21 1.24
N ASP A 33 19.69 8.71 1.28
CA ASP A 33 20.64 8.68 0.17
C ASP A 33 20.65 7.35 -0.59
N THR A 34 19.68 6.46 -0.33
CA THR A 34 19.55 5.20 -1.06
C THR A 34 19.27 5.48 -2.54
N ASP A 35 20.17 5.03 -3.41
CA ASP A 35 19.96 5.06 -4.87
C ASP A 35 18.93 3.99 -5.26
N THR A 36 17.74 4.44 -5.66
CA THR A 36 16.63 3.56 -6.02
C THR A 36 16.89 2.71 -7.25
N ASN A 37 17.84 3.09 -8.12
CA ASN A 37 18.16 2.32 -9.32
C ASN A 37 19.04 1.10 -9.02
N LYS A 38 19.69 1.07 -7.85
CA LYS A 38 20.57 -0.03 -7.43
C LYS A 38 19.90 -1.05 -6.53
N LEU A 39 18.66 -0.78 -6.09
CA LEU A 39 17.90 -1.68 -5.23
C LEU A 39 17.50 -2.95 -5.99
N SER A 40 17.91 -4.09 -5.44
CA SER A 40 17.47 -5.40 -5.88
C SER A 40 16.04 -5.71 -5.42
N GLN A 41 15.41 -6.68 -6.09
CA GLN A 41 14.09 -7.17 -5.70
C GLN A 41 14.09 -7.79 -4.29
N GLU A 42 15.22 -8.40 -3.88
CA GLU A 42 15.43 -8.95 -2.54
C GLU A 42 15.31 -7.87 -1.47
N GLU A 43 16.04 -6.77 -1.66
CA GLU A 43 16.07 -5.62 -0.74
C GLU A 43 14.70 -4.95 -0.62
N LEU A 44 13.89 -4.97 -1.68
CA LEU A 44 12.54 -4.40 -1.68
C LEU A 44 11.49 -5.31 -1.04
N ARG A 45 11.73 -6.61 -0.88
CA ARG A 45 10.71 -7.54 -0.39
C ARG A 45 10.30 -7.24 1.03
N GLN A 46 11.26 -6.98 1.92
CA GLN A 46 10.98 -6.72 3.33
C GLN A 46 10.18 -5.42 3.54
N PRO A 47 10.58 -4.27 2.95
CA PRO A 47 9.75 -3.06 2.97
C PRO A 47 8.35 -3.28 2.40
N CYS A 48 8.22 -3.99 1.28
CA CYS A 48 6.93 -4.28 0.67
C CYS A 48 6.04 -5.15 1.57
N ALA A 49 6.60 -6.19 2.19
CA ALA A 49 5.89 -7.03 3.15
C ALA A 49 5.42 -6.21 4.35
N GLY A 50 6.30 -5.38 4.93
CA GLY A 50 5.94 -4.46 6.02
C GLY A 50 4.83 -3.49 5.65
N LEU A 51 4.90 -2.88 4.46
CA LEU A 51 3.85 -1.97 3.97
C LEU A 51 2.49 -2.65 3.81
N ASN A 52 2.50 -3.91 3.34
CA ASN A 52 1.31 -4.72 3.13
C ASN A 52 0.75 -5.31 4.44
N ALA A 53 1.58 -5.44 5.47
CA ALA A 53 1.21 -5.88 6.81
C ALA A 53 0.82 -4.72 7.76
N THR A 54 1.13 -3.47 7.42
CA THR A 54 0.80 -2.32 8.28
C THR A 54 -0.69 -1.96 8.21
N PRO A 55 -1.44 -1.97 9.33
CA PRO A 55 -2.83 -1.51 9.37
C PRO A 55 -3.01 -0.07 8.91
N ARG A 56 -4.11 0.20 8.21
CA ARG A 56 -4.44 1.54 7.73
C ARG A 56 -5.77 2.01 8.30
N LYS A 57 -5.79 3.22 8.88
CA LYS A 57 -7.05 3.86 9.36
C LYS A 57 -8.09 4.01 8.24
N CYS A 58 -7.66 4.28 7.00
CA CYS A 58 -8.57 4.34 5.85
C CYS A 58 -9.25 2.99 5.57
N LEU A 59 -8.61 1.87 5.92
CA LEU A 59 -9.11 0.49 5.83
C LEU A 59 -9.70 -0.02 7.16
N GLY A 60 -10.12 0.87 8.06
CA GLY A 60 -10.70 0.45 9.34
C GLY A 60 -9.72 -0.33 10.21
N PHE A 61 -8.43 0.02 10.14
CA PHE A 61 -7.32 -0.65 10.82
C PHE A 61 -7.08 -2.10 10.39
N ARG A 62 -7.41 -2.43 9.14
CA ARG A 62 -6.96 -3.66 8.47
C ARG A 62 -5.72 -3.42 7.63
N THR A 63 -5.01 -4.50 7.31
CA THR A 63 -3.82 -4.45 6.47
C THR A 63 -4.21 -4.44 4.98
N PRO A 64 -3.41 -3.81 4.11
CA PRO A 64 -3.62 -3.90 2.67
C PRO A 64 -3.69 -5.35 2.16
N ALA A 65 -2.87 -6.26 2.70
CA ALA A 65 -2.88 -7.66 2.31
C ALA A 65 -4.23 -8.35 2.58
N GLU A 66 -4.83 -8.11 3.74
CA GLU A 66 -6.14 -8.68 4.10
C GLU A 66 -7.26 -8.19 3.18
N VAL A 67 -7.28 -6.87 2.94
CA VAL A 67 -8.29 -6.23 2.08
C VAL A 67 -8.14 -6.71 0.65
N PHE A 68 -6.91 -6.79 0.15
CA PHE A 68 -6.62 -7.31 -1.19
C PHE A 68 -7.09 -8.76 -1.34
N LYS A 69 -6.74 -9.64 -0.39
CA LYS A 69 -7.18 -11.05 -0.37
C LYS A 69 -8.71 -11.17 -0.34
N ALA A 70 -9.39 -10.35 0.46
CA ALA A 70 -10.85 -10.36 0.52
C ALA A 70 -11.52 -9.95 -0.80
N ASN A 71 -10.95 -8.95 -1.49
CA ASN A 71 -11.45 -8.52 -2.80
C ASN A 71 -11.20 -9.57 -3.89
N LEU A 72 -10.02 -10.19 -3.90
CA LEU A 72 -9.69 -11.25 -4.86
C LEU A 72 -10.61 -12.46 -4.72
N LEU A 73 -11.00 -12.81 -3.50
CA LEU A 73 -11.94 -13.91 -3.20
C LEU A 73 -13.41 -13.54 -3.44
N GLY A 74 -13.71 -12.39 -4.05
CA GLY A 74 -15.08 -11.95 -4.34
C GLY A 74 -15.90 -11.58 -3.09
N ARG A 75 -15.29 -11.55 -1.90
CA ARG A 75 -15.98 -11.24 -0.64
C ARG A 75 -16.28 -9.75 -0.48
N GLY A 76 -15.54 -8.91 -1.22
CA GLY A 76 -15.70 -7.45 -1.27
C GLY A 76 -15.45 -6.77 0.07
N TYR A 77 -14.34 -6.06 0.21
CA TYR A 77 -14.07 -5.33 1.43
C TYR A 77 -15.10 -4.20 1.65
N ARG A 78 -15.85 -4.28 2.77
CA ARG A 78 -16.78 -3.23 3.23
C ARG A 78 -16.38 -2.78 4.62
N LYS A 79 -15.91 -1.53 4.73
CA LYS A 79 -15.37 -0.92 5.96
C LYS A 79 -16.29 -1.02 7.19
N ASN A 80 -17.60 -1.06 6.97
CA ASN A 80 -18.61 -1.10 8.03
C ASN A 80 -19.14 -2.52 8.32
N LYS A 81 -18.77 -3.53 7.52
CA LYS A 81 -19.31 -4.90 7.62
C LYS A 81 -18.40 -5.85 8.40
N LEU A 82 -17.15 -5.48 8.60
CA LEU A 82 -16.18 -6.30 9.32
C LEU A 82 -15.71 -5.57 10.60
N PRO A 83 -15.61 -6.28 11.73
CA PRO A 83 -15.16 -5.69 12.98
C PRO A 83 -13.74 -5.12 12.81
N ARG A 84 -13.48 -3.98 13.46
CA ARG A 84 -12.13 -3.40 13.56
C ARG A 84 -11.25 -4.44 14.24
N GLN A 85 -10.11 -4.78 13.63
CA GLN A 85 -9.14 -5.62 14.32
C GLN A 85 -8.45 -4.79 15.41
N PRO A 86 -8.29 -5.32 16.63
CA PRO A 86 -7.55 -4.65 17.68
C PRO A 86 -6.07 -4.52 17.29
N LEU A 87 -5.42 -3.42 17.69
CA LEU A 87 -3.99 -3.17 17.43
C LEU A 87 -3.04 -4.10 18.22
N SER A 88 -3.54 -5.12 18.91
CA SER A 88 -2.80 -5.97 19.84
C SER A 88 -1.72 -6.86 19.20
N HIS A 89 -1.58 -6.87 17.88
CA HIS A 89 -0.62 -7.72 17.15
C HIS A 89 0.54 -6.96 16.51
N LEU A 90 0.66 -5.65 16.75
CA LEU A 90 1.80 -4.84 16.29
C LEU A 90 2.52 -4.29 17.51
N GLY A 91 3.32 -5.17 18.11
CA GLY A 91 4.44 -4.78 18.96
C GLY A 91 5.60 -4.25 18.12
#